data_AF-A0A498M3E2-F1
#
_entry.id   AF-A0A498M3E2-F1
#
_cell.length_a   1.000
_cell.length_b   1.000
_cell.length_c   1.000
_cell.angle_alpha   90.00
_cell.angle_beta   90.00
_cell.angle_gamma   90.00
#
_symmetry.space_group_name_H-M   'P 1'
#
loop_
_entity.id
_entity.type
_entity.pdbx_description
1 polymer ?
#
loop_
_entity_poly.entity_id
_entity_poly.type
_entity_poly.pdbx_seq_one_letter_code
_entity_poly.pdbx_strand_id
1 'polypeptide(L)'
;MFKKKEYSLVKAGQSQANDMLALTTRLQQSADQDLENKRTGSPLKQQGPAAENLSQAEILLKDLFMDVSKAKKLQHPQGNEIERE
;
A
#
# COMPACT_ATOMS: atom_id res chain seq x y z
N MET A 1 8.67 24.03 -17.25
CA MET A 1 7.56 23.05 -17.21
C MET A 1 7.77 21.87 -16.24
N PHE A 2 8.95 21.71 -15.61
CA PHE A 2 9.25 20.58 -14.71
C PHE A 2 8.56 20.61 -13.34
N LYS A 3 8.42 21.78 -12.71
CA LYS A 3 7.84 21.90 -11.34
C LYS A 3 6.40 21.41 -11.19
N LYS A 4 5.59 21.45 -12.26
CA LYS A 4 4.19 20.98 -12.22
C LYS A 4 4.09 19.45 -12.15
N LYS A 5 5.01 18.73 -12.81
CA LYS A 5 5.03 17.25 -12.82
C LYS A 5 5.51 16.68 -11.48
N GLU A 6 6.55 17.27 -10.88
CA GLU A 6 7.03 16.85 -9.56
C GLU A 6 5.99 17.07 -8.46
N TYR A 7 5.32 18.23 -8.47
CA TYR A 7 4.27 18.53 -7.49
C TYR A 7 3.08 17.55 -7.57
N SER A 8 2.68 17.14 -8.77
CA SER A 8 1.63 16.14 -8.96
C SER A 8 2.04 14.74 -8.49
N LEU A 9 3.31 14.36 -8.67
CA LEU A 9 3.86 13.09 -8.16
C LEU A 9 3.92 13.06 -6.64
N VAL A 10 4.37 14.15 -6.02
CA VAL A 10 4.42 14.28 -4.55
C VAL A 10 3.02 14.22 -3.93
N LYS A 11 2.02 14.88 -4.55
CA LYS A 11 0.63 14.78 -4.11
C LYS A 11 0.05 13.37 -4.26
N ALA A 12 0.37 12.67 -5.34
CA ALA A 12 -0.06 11.29 -5.54
C ALA A 12 0.54 10.35 -4.47
N GLY A 13 1.84 10.48 -4.19
CA GLY A 13 2.50 9.72 -3.13
C GLY A 13 1.94 10.03 -1.73
N GLN A 14 1.58 11.29 -1.45
CA GLN A 14 0.96 11.67 -0.17
C GLN A 14 -0.46 11.10 -0.02
N SER A 15 -1.25 11.03 -1.11
CA SER A 15 -2.55 10.37 -1.10
C SER A 15 -2.43 8.87 -0.83
N GLN A 16 -1.53 8.18 -1.54
CA GLN A 16 -1.30 6.74 -1.35
C GLN A 16 -0.78 6.41 0.05
N ALA A 17 0.06 7.27 0.65
CA ALA A 17 0.52 7.10 2.02
C ALA A 17 -0.63 7.18 3.03
N ASN A 18 -1.58 8.09 2.82
CA ASN A 18 -2.79 8.19 3.65
C ASN A 18 -3.68 6.94 3.48
N ASP A 19 -3.82 6.43 2.26
CA ASP A 19 -4.60 5.22 1.98
C ASP A 19 -3.97 3.99 2.65
N MET A 20 -2.64 3.86 2.63
CA MET A 20 -1.91 2.81 3.36
C MET A 20 -2.07 2.92 4.88
N LEU A 21 -2.05 4.14 5.44
CA LEU A 21 -2.29 4.36 6.86
C LEU A 21 -3.72 3.94 7.27
N ALA A 22 -4.70 4.24 6.42
CA ALA A 22 -6.08 3.84 6.64
C ALA A 22 -6.24 2.31 6.62
N LEU A 23 -5.61 1.61 5.68
CA LEU A 23 -5.60 0.13 5.63
C LEU A 23 -4.93 -0.48 6.86
N THR A 24 -3.80 0.07 7.28
CA THR A 24 -3.07 -0.39 8.48
C THR A 24 -3.94 -0.28 9.73
N THR A 25 -4.65 0.85 9.85
CA THR A 25 -5.59 1.08 10.97
C THR A 25 -6.72 0.04 10.98
N ARG A 26 -7.31 -0.27 9.81
CA ARG A 26 -8.37 -1.28 9.69
C ARG A 26 -7.87 -2.69 10.02
N LEU A 27 -6.70 -3.07 9.53
CA LEU A 27 -6.08 -4.36 9.82
C LEU A 27 -5.80 -4.52 11.32
N GLN A 28 -5.29 -3.47 11.97
CA GLN A 28 -5.07 -3.48 13.42
C GLN A 28 -6.39 -3.68 14.18
N GLN A 29 -7.43 -2.93 13.83
CA GLN A 29 -8.76 -3.07 14.45
C GLN A 29 -9.35 -4.48 14.25
N SER A 30 -9.25 -5.03 13.05
CA SER A 30 -9.69 -6.41 12.76
C SER A 30 -8.91 -7.43 13.60
N ALA A 31 -7.60 -7.26 13.76
CA ALA A 31 -6.78 -8.14 14.59
C ALA A 31 -7.13 -8.04 16.08
N ASP A 32 -7.34 -6.82 16.59
CA ASP A 32 -7.72 -6.58 17.98
C ASP A 32 -9.10 -7.21 18.28
N GLN A 33 -10.06 -7.07 17.37
CA GLN A 33 -11.39 -7.67 17.52
C GLN A 33 -11.33 -9.20 17.54
N ASP A 34 -10.52 -9.80 16.68
CA ASP A 34 -10.34 -11.27 16.66
C ASP A 34 -9.53 -11.77 17.87
N LEU A 35 -8.65 -10.95 18.45
CA LEU A 35 -7.99 -11.25 19.73
C LEU A 35 -9.01 -11.27 20.89
N GLU A 36 -9.93 -10.31 20.94
CA GLU A 36 -11.02 -10.29 21.92
C GLU A 36 -11.99 -11.47 21.71
N ASN A 37 -12.27 -11.84 20.46
CA ASN A 37 -13.06 -13.03 20.16
C ASN A 37 -12.38 -14.29 20.70
N LYS A 38 -11.06 -14.44 20.54
CA LYS A 38 -10.32 -15.56 21.15
C LYS A 38 -10.41 -15.58 22.67
N ARG A 39 -10.28 -14.43 23.32
CA ARG A 39 -10.38 -14.30 24.80
C ARG A 39 -11.75 -14.70 25.33
N THR A 40 -12.81 -14.39 24.57
CA THR A 40 -14.20 -14.70 24.93
C THR A 40 -14.68 -16.06 24.43
N GLY A 41 -13.83 -16.84 23.75
CA GLY A 41 -14.19 -18.13 23.15
C GLY A 41 -15.10 -18.02 21.91
N SER A 42 -15.21 -16.83 21.33
CA SER A 42 -15.99 -16.57 20.13
C SER A 42 -15.21 -16.92 18.84
N PRO A 43 -15.89 -17.26 17.74
CA PRO A 43 -15.24 -17.52 16.46
C PRO A 43 -14.53 -16.28 15.90
N LEU A 44 -13.45 -16.51 15.14
CA LEU A 44 -12.79 -15.47 14.36
C LEU A 44 -13.69 -15.05 13.19
N LYS A 45 -13.96 -13.76 13.06
CA LYS A 45 -14.89 -13.22 12.06
C LYS A 45 -14.23 -12.25 11.08
N GLN A 46 -13.01 -11.81 11.36
CA GLN A 46 -12.36 -10.76 10.59
C GLN A 46 -11.46 -11.28 9.46
N GLN A 47 -11.42 -12.59 9.20
CA GLN A 47 -10.57 -13.19 8.17
C GLN A 47 -10.88 -12.68 6.75
N GLY A 48 -12.16 -12.56 6.39
CA GLY A 48 -12.58 -12.01 5.09
C GLY A 48 -12.18 -10.54 4.91
N PRO A 49 -12.62 -9.63 5.81
CA PRO A 49 -12.20 -8.23 5.78
C PRO A 49 -10.69 -8.02 5.82
N ALA A 50 -9.95 -8.84 6.58
CA ALA A 50 -8.49 -8.78 6.61
C ALA A 50 -7.87 -9.18 5.26
N ALA A 51 -8.37 -10.22 4.59
CA ALA A 51 -7.90 -10.62 3.27
C ALA A 51 -8.14 -9.52 2.22
N GLU A 52 -9.30 -8.86 2.25
CA GLU A 52 -9.60 -7.73 1.36
C GLU A 52 -8.66 -6.54 1.61
N ASN A 53 -8.41 -6.20 2.88
CA ASN A 53 -7.49 -5.12 3.24
C ASN A 53 -6.03 -5.44 2.84
N LEU A 54 -5.60 -6.70 2.98
CA LEU A 54 -4.27 -7.16 2.55
C LEU A 54 -4.11 -7.09 1.03
N SER A 55 -5.14 -7.49 0.27
CA SER A 55 -5.15 -7.37 -1.20
C SER A 55 -5.04 -5.91 -1.66
N GLN A 56 -5.77 -4.99 -1.01
CA GLN A 56 -5.66 -3.56 -1.30
C GLN A 56 -4.27 -3.00 -0.96
N ALA A 57 -3.68 -3.43 0.15
CA ALA A 57 -2.32 -3.03 0.52
C ALA A 57 -1.29 -3.51 -0.51
N GLU A 58 -1.42 -4.75 -1.00
CA GLU A 58 -0.56 -5.28 -2.06
C GLU A 58 -0.63 -4.42 -3.33
N ILE A 59 -1.83 -4.05 -3.77
CA ILE A 59 -2.01 -3.18 -4.96
C ILE A 59 -1.34 -1.83 -4.75
N LEU A 60 -1.59 -1.17 -3.61
CA LEU A 60 -1.01 0.14 -3.32
C LEU A 60 0.53 0.10 -3.24
N LEU A 61 1.09 -0.96 -2.66
CA LEU A 61 2.54 -1.16 -2.60
C LEU A 61 3.12 -1.41 -3.98
N LYS A 62 2.44 -2.16 -4.85
CA LYS A 62 2.85 -2.34 -6.25
C LYS A 62 2.80 -1.02 -7.01
N ASP A 63 1.75 -0.23 -6.84
CA ASP A 63 1.65 1.08 -7.49
C ASP A 63 2.72 2.05 -6.99
N LEU A 64 3.12 1.96 -5.72
CA LEU A 64 4.11 2.84 -5.11
C LEU A 64 5.56 2.44 -5.45
N PHE A 65 5.86 1.15 -5.42
CA PHE A 65 7.24 0.63 -5.52
C PHE A 65 7.56 -0.13 -6.81
N MET A 66 6.56 -0.65 -7.54
CA MET A 66 6.78 -1.42 -8.78
C MET A 66 6.61 -0.59 -10.05
N ASP A 67 6.65 0.74 -9.97
CA ASP A 67 6.66 1.61 -11.14
C ASP A 67 8.04 1.67 -11.82
N VAL A 68 8.82 0.58 -11.78
CA VAL A 68 10.09 0.37 -12.51
C VAL A 68 9.89 0.61 -14.00
N SER A 69 8.75 0.16 -14.52
CA SER A 69 8.33 0.40 -15.91
C SER A 69 8.13 1.90 -16.21
N LYS A 70 7.68 2.69 -15.24
CA LYS A 70 7.48 4.14 -15.40
C LYS A 70 8.77 4.91 -15.16
N ALA A 71 9.63 4.47 -14.24
CA ALA A 71 11.00 4.97 -14.11
C ALA A 71 11.79 4.78 -15.41
N LYS A 72 11.66 3.62 -16.07
CA LYS A 72 12.18 3.38 -17.44
C LYS A 72 11.53 4.27 -18.50
N LYS A 73 10.19 4.34 -18.57
CA LYS A 73 9.47 5.20 -19.53
C LYS A 73 9.81 6.69 -19.37
N LEU A 74 10.15 7.13 -18.17
CA LEU A 74 10.54 8.50 -17.86
C LEU A 74 12.06 8.75 -17.99
N GLN A 75 12.84 7.75 -18.44
CA GLN A 75 14.30 7.80 -18.53
C GLN A 75 14.97 8.27 -17.24
N HIS A 76 14.48 7.80 -16.09
CA HIS A 76 15.08 8.12 -14.81
C HIS A 76 16.52 7.58 -14.77
N PRO A 77 17.51 8.34 -14.25
CA PRO A 77 18.93 7.93 -14.26
C PRO A 77 19.17 6.53 -13.67
N GLN A 78 18.38 6.16 -12.67
CA GLN A 78 18.46 4.87 -11.97
C GLN A 78 17.54 3.78 -12.57
N GLY A 79 16.72 4.10 -13.58
CA GLY A 79 15.73 3.16 -14.15
C GLY A 79 16.34 1.92 -14.80
N ASN A 80 17.61 1.97 -15.21
CA ASN A 80 18.35 0.85 -15.79
C ASN A 80 18.96 -0.10 -14.74
N GLU A 81 19.03 0.31 -13.48
CA GLU A 81 19.69 -0.43 -12.40
C GLU A 81 18.71 -1.34 -11.62
N ILE A 82 17.40 -1.07 -11.72
CA ILE A 82 16.38 -1.67 -10.84
C ILE A 82 16.03 -3.14 -11.20
N GLU A 83 16.39 -3.63 -12.40
CA GLU A 83 16.12 -5.02 -12.83
C GLU A 83 17.37 -5.91 -12.85
N ARG A 84 18.50 -5.44 -12.30
CA ARG A 84 19.76 -6.21 -12.28
C ARG A 84 19.89 -7.10 -11.03
N GLU A 85 18.85 -7.81 -10.60
CA GLU A 85 18.95 -9.01 -9.75
C GLU A 85 17.81 -9.99 -10.06
#